data_AF-A0A2N3AUK2-F1
#
_entry.id   AF-A0A2N3AUK2-F1
#
_cell.length_a   1.000
_cell.length_b   1.000
_cell.length_c   1.000
_cell.angle_alpha   90.00
_cell.angle_beta   90.00
_cell.angle_gamma   90.00
#
_symmetry.space_group_name_H-M   'P 1'
#
loop_
_entity.id
_entity.type
_entity.pdbx_description
1 polymer ?
#
loop_
_entity_poly.entity_id
_entity_poly.type
_entity_poly.pdbx_seq_one_letter_code
_entity_poly.pdbx_strand_id
1 'polypeptide(L)' 'KKFAKENALLSQIFVMDNKTVISDLVAQAGKAAGTAIVLKDYARFQLGEGIEKEVSDFAAEVAAAVAG' A
#
# COMPACT_ATOMS: atom_id res chain seq x y z
N LYS A 1 -7.55 15.55 12.10
CA LYS A 1 -8.51 14.48 11.74
C LYS A 1 -8.35 13.96 10.31
N LYS A 2 -8.12 14.81 9.29
CA LYS A 2 -7.90 14.39 7.89
C LYS A 2 -6.73 13.40 7.71
N PHE A 3 -5.57 13.69 8.33
CA PHE A 3 -4.38 12.82 8.26
C PHE A 3 -4.65 11.37 8.69
N ALA A 4 -5.28 11.18 9.85
CA ALA A 4 -5.64 9.84 10.33
C ALA A 4 -6.65 9.15 9.39
N LYS A 5 -7.60 9.90 8.82
CA LYS A 5 -8.60 9.35 7.90
C LYS A 5 -7.96 8.81 6.60
N GLU A 6 -6.93 9.48 6.11
CA GLU A 6 -6.24 9.11 4.87
C GLU A 6 -5.17 8.02 5.09
N ASN A 7 -4.56 7.96 6.28
CA ASN A 7 -3.41 7.09 6.54
C ASN A 7 -3.70 5.88 7.43
N ALA A 8 -4.80 5.86 8.18
CA ALA A 8 -5.20 4.69 8.96
C ALA A 8 -6.03 3.73 8.11
N LEU A 9 -5.60 2.46 8.05
CA LEU A 9 -6.24 1.42 7.24
C LEU A 9 -7.76 1.34 7.48
N LEU A 10 -8.20 1.33 8.74
CA LEU A 10 -9.62 1.15 9.07
C LEU A 10 -10.53 2.27 8.55
N SER A 11 -10.00 3.46 8.28
CA SER A 11 -10.78 4.59 7.75
C SER A 11 -10.70 4.73 6.23
N GLN A 12 -9.90 3.91 5.55
CA GLN A 12 -9.76 3.92 4.11
C GLN A 12 -10.95 3.22 3.43
N ILE A 13 -11.18 3.60 2.17
CA ILE A 13 -12.14 2.94 1.29
C ILE A 13 -11.53 1.63 0.77
N PHE A 14 -12.33 0.58 0.76
CA PHE A 14 -11.95 -0.72 0.27
C PHE A 14 -11.77 -0.70 -1.26
N VAL A 15 -10.57 -1.04 -1.72
CA VAL A 15 -10.18 -0.92 -3.13
C VAL A 15 -10.97 -1.82 -4.09
N MET A 16 -11.56 -2.91 -3.59
CA MET A 16 -12.29 -3.86 -4.43
C MET A 16 -13.64 -3.31 -4.90
N ASP A 17 -14.33 -2.55 -4.05
CA ASP A 17 -15.67 -2.01 -4.36
C ASP A 17 -15.71 -0.48 -4.46
N ASN A 18 -14.65 0.21 -4.03
CA ASN A 18 -14.51 1.66 -3.99
C ASN A 18 -15.66 2.39 -3.27
N LYS A 19 -16.33 1.72 -2.33
CA LYS A 19 -17.52 2.22 -1.64
C LYS A 19 -17.46 1.99 -0.14
N THR A 20 -17.05 0.81 0.31
CA THR A 20 -17.16 0.41 1.71
C THR A 20 -15.91 0.80 2.49
N VAL A 21 -16.09 1.31 3.71
CA VAL A 21 -14.96 1.61 4.61
C VAL A 21 -14.46 0.30 5.23
N ILE A 22 -13.15 0.14 5.37
CA ILE A 22 -12.55 -1.12 5.86
C ILE A 22 -13.07 -1.52 7.26
N SER A 23 -13.35 -0.56 8.15
CA SER A 23 -14.00 -0.85 9.44
C SER A 23 -15.34 -1.58 9.31
N ASP A 24 -16.15 -1.17 8.32
CA ASP A 24 -17.47 -1.75 8.08
C ASP A 24 -17.34 -3.14 7.46
N LEU A 25 -16.34 -3.35 6.60
CA LEU A 25 -16.01 -4.65 6.04
C LEU A 25 -15.65 -5.66 7.14
N VAL A 26 -14.78 -5.26 8.09
CA VAL A 26 -14.41 -6.13 9.22
C VAL A 26 -15.62 -6.46 10.10
N ALA A 27 -16.50 -5.49 10.34
CA ALA A 27 -17.75 -5.71 11.09
C ALA A 27 -18.72 -6.65 10.36
N GLN A 28 -18.85 -6.52 9.03
CA GLN A 28 -19.66 -7.41 8.20
C GLN A 28 -19.10 -8.84 8.21
N ALA A 29 -17.79 -8.99 8.08
CA ALA A 29 -17.12 -10.29 8.19
C ALA A 29 -17.38 -10.93 9.57
N GLY A 30 -17.32 -10.15 10.66
CA GLY A 30 -17.66 -10.66 11.99
C GLY A 30 -19.11 -11.14 12.09
N LYS A 31 -20.07 -10.39 11.53
CA LYS A 31 -21.48 -10.82 11.47
C LYS A 31 -21.64 -12.13 10.69
N ALA A 32 -20.96 -12.27 9.55
CA ALA A 32 -21.00 -13.49 8.74
C ALA A 32 -20.36 -14.70 9.45
N ALA A 33 -19.30 -14.47 10.23
CA ALA A 33 -18.63 -15.51 11.01
C ALA A 33 -19.34 -15.85 12.33
N GLY A 34 -20.39 -15.12 12.72
CA GLY A 34 -21.09 -15.30 13.98
C GLY A 34 -20.29 -14.90 15.24
N THR A 35 -19.16 -14.20 15.07
CA THR A 35 -18.28 -13.78 16.15
C THR A 35 -17.62 -12.44 15.85
N ALA A 36 -17.23 -11.69 16.88
CA ALA A 36 -16.53 -10.43 16.70
C ALA A 36 -15.13 -10.67 16.09
N ILE A 37 -14.86 -10.06 14.94
CA ILE A 37 -13.54 -10.06 14.30
C ILE A 37 -12.88 -8.70 14.54
N VAL A 38 -11.60 -8.74 14.92
CA VAL A 38 -10.80 -7.53 15.15
C VAL A 38 -9.53 -7.65 14.32
N LEU A 39 -9.28 -6.65 13.46
CA LEU A 39 -7.99 -6.50 12.79
C LEU A 39 -6.98 -5.95 13.80
N LYS A 40 -6.08 -6.82 14.27
CA LYS A 40 -5.13 -6.50 15.34
C LYS A 40 -3.88 -5.79 14.84
N ASP A 41 -3.32 -6.29 13.74
CA ASP A 41 -2.10 -5.75 13.16
C ASP A 41 -2.02 -6.09 11.66
N TYR A 42 -1.22 -5.34 10.92
CA TYR A 42 -0.92 -5.61 9.52
C TYR A 42 0.48 -5.12 9.16
N ALA A 43 1.15 -5.82 8.25
CA ALA A 43 2.42 -5.39 7.66
C ALA A 43 2.27 -5.26 6.15
N ARG A 44 2.83 -4.20 5.58
CA ARG A 44 2.92 -3.98 4.13
C ARG A 44 4.40 -3.91 3.77
N PHE A 45 4.88 -4.89 3.02
CA PHE A 45 6.24 -4.87 2.47
C PHE A 45 6.19 -4.39 1.02
N GLN A 46 7.09 -3.49 0.66
CA GLN A 46 7.30 -3.09 -0.73
C GLN A 46 8.75 -3.35 -1.13
N LEU A 47 8.95 -4.02 -2.27
CA LEU A 47 10.31 -4.24 -2.80
C LEU A 47 10.98 -2.88 -3.08
N GLY A 48 12.18 -2.68 -2.54
CA GLY A 48 12.91 -1.42 -2.67
C GLY A 48 12.44 -0.31 -1.72
N GLU A 49 11.62 -0.63 -0.71
CA GLU A 49 11.24 0.35 0.32
C GLU A 49 12.49 0.88 1.05
N GLY A 50 12.69 2.20 1.00
CA GLY A 50 13.85 2.87 1.60
C GLY A 50 15.16 2.75 0.81
N ILE A 51 15.16 2.12 -0.38
CA ILE A 51 16.33 2.06 -1.26
C ILE A 51 16.23 3.20 -2.27
N GLU A 52 17.25 4.04 -2.34
CA GLU A 52 17.34 5.07 -3.38
C GLU A 52 17.47 4.39 -4.74
N LYS A 53 16.50 4.69 -5.62
CA LYS A 53 16.50 4.11 -6.96
C LYS A 53 17.58 4.81 -7.78
N GLU A 54 18.62 4.06 -8.11
CA GLU A 54 19.64 4.53 -9.04
C GLU A 54 19.00 4.85 -10.40
N VAL A 55 19.21 6.08 -10.87
CA VAL A 55 18.76 6.53 -12.18
C VAL A 55 19.97 6.52 -13.10
N SER A 56 20.17 5.41 -13.81
CA SER A 56 21.22 5.28 -14.81
C SER A 56 20.72 5.74 -16.19
N ASP A 57 21.48 6.62 -16.85
CA ASP A 57 21.24 7.01 -18.24
C ASP A 57 22.03 6.09 -19.17
N PHE A 58 21.34 5.06 -19.65
CA PHE A 58 21.91 4.06 -20.56
C PHE A 58 22.49 4.71 -21.84
N ALA A 59 21.92 5.82 -22.33
CA ALA A 59 22.44 6.49 -23.52
C ALA A 59 23.80 7.15 -23.27
N ALA A 60 23.98 7.75 -22.09
CA ALA A 60 25.26 8.32 -21.67
C ALA A 60 26.34 7.24 -21.47
N GLU A 61 25.97 6.09 -20.90
CA GLU A 61 26.89 4.94 -20.74
C GLU A 61 27.33 4.37 -22.10
N VAL A 62 26.41 4.24 -23.05
CA VAL A 62 26.74 3.78 -24.41
C VAL A 62 27.68 4.76 -25.09
N ALA A 63 27.41 6.07 -25.03
CA ALA A 63 28.28 7.08 -25.65
C ALA A 63 29.71 7.07 -25.08
N ALA A 64 29.86 6.86 -23.77
CA ALA A 64 31.16 6.75 -23.13
C ALA A 64 31.95 5.49 -23.56
N ALA A 65 31.25 4.38 -23.85
CA ALA A 65 31.88 3.12 -24.25
C ALA A 65 32.39 3.09 -25.70
N VAL A 66 31.83 3.92 -26.61
CA VAL A 66 32.27 3.98 -28.03
C VAL A 66 33.27 5.09 -28.31
N ALA A 67 33.44 6.04 -27.37
CA ALA A 67 34.36 7.17 -27.52
C ALA A 67 35.79 6.88 -26.99
N GLY A 68 36.01 5.71 -26.40
CA GLY A 68 37.35 5.17 -26.07
C GLY A 68 37.81 4.16 -27.11
#